data_AF-A0AA36MRK4-F1
#
_entry.id   AF-A0AA36MRK4-F1
#
_cell.length_a   1.000
_cell.length_b   1.000
_cell.length_c   1.000
_cell.angle_alpha   90.00
_cell.angle_beta   90.00
_cell.angle_gamma   90.00
#
_symmetry.space_group_name_H-M   'P 1'
#
loop_
_entity.id
_entity.type
_entity.pdbx_description
1 polymer ?
#
loop_
_entity_poly.entity_id
_entity_poly.type
_entity_poly.pdbx_seq_one_letter_code
_entity_poly.pdbx_strand_id
1 'polypeptide(L)'
;MRFYREAHLESLGNAGMVGMKGAWLYGDYINAVPGVEDPVACATACENDEKCYHWNFQVLSKRCDLKAQNGGVNQDISDWITGNAKRSFEAILP
;
A
#
# COMPACT_ATOMS: atom_id res chain seq x y z
N MET A 1 -14.39 11.03 3.31
CA MET A 1 -13.19 10.33 2.81
C MET A 1 -11.89 10.84 3.41
N ARG A 2 -11.60 12.15 3.41
CA ARG A 2 -10.36 12.72 3.97
C ARG A 2 -10.05 12.26 5.41
N PHE A 3 -11.01 12.37 6.33
CA PHE A 3 -10.84 11.98 7.73
C PHE A 3 -10.47 10.49 7.91
N TYR A 4 -11.18 9.59 7.23
CA TYR A 4 -10.88 8.15 7.29
C TYR A 4 -9.47 7.84 6.80
N ARG A 5 -9.03 8.50 5.73
CA ARG A 5 -7.68 8.34 5.20
C ARG A 5 -6.60 8.85 6.18
N GLU A 6 -6.82 10.00 6.79
CA GLU A 6 -5.87 10.59 7.74
C GLU A 6 -5.67 9.69 8.97
N ALA A 7 -6.75 9.15 9.54
CA ALA A 7 -6.68 8.18 10.63
C ALA A 7 -5.91 6.89 10.23
N HIS A 8 -6.12 6.43 9.01
CA HIS A 8 -5.38 5.29 8.47
C HIS A 8 -3.89 5.58 8.25
N LEU A 9 -3.53 6.78 7.78
CA LEU A 9 -2.13 7.21 7.66
C LEU A 9 -1.46 7.31 9.04
N GLU A 10 -2.17 7.79 10.05
CA GLU A 10 -1.70 7.80 11.44
C GLU A 10 -1.47 6.38 11.97
N SER A 11 -2.38 5.44 11.69
CA SER A 11 -2.22 4.04 12.10
C SER A 11 -0.96 3.38 11.52
N LEU A 12 -0.60 3.71 10.27
CA LEU A 12 0.66 3.26 9.66
C LEU A 12 1.88 3.84 10.40
N GLY A 13 1.87 5.15 10.68
CA GLY A 13 2.95 5.80 11.42
C GLY A 13 3.16 5.17 12.82
N ASN A 14 2.07 4.90 13.54
CA ASN A 14 2.12 4.22 14.84
C ASN A 14 2.66 2.78 14.75
N ALA A 15 2.49 2.11 13.61
CA ALA A 15 3.03 0.79 13.33
C ALA A 15 4.47 0.82 12.75
N GLY A 16 5.09 2.00 12.62
CA GLY A 16 6.41 2.15 12.01
C GLY A 16 6.42 1.91 10.49
N MET A 17 5.26 2.05 9.84
CA MET A 17 5.08 1.86 8.40
C MET A 17 4.89 3.21 7.71
N VAL A 18 5.38 3.32 6.49
CA VAL A 18 5.23 4.53 5.67
C VAL A 18 4.15 4.30 4.61
N GLY A 19 3.16 5.19 4.59
CA GLY A 19 2.17 5.27 3.53
C GLY A 19 1.85 6.71 3.15
N MET A 20 1.23 6.89 1.99
CA MET A 20 0.84 8.18 1.44
C MET A 20 -0.51 8.10 0.73
N LYS A 21 -1.14 9.25 0.48
CA LYS A 21 -2.34 9.34 -0.36
C LYS A 21 -1.99 8.93 -1.78
N GLY A 22 -2.84 8.10 -2.40
CA GLY A 22 -2.70 7.69 -3.79
C GLY A 22 -2.74 6.19 -3.97
N ALA A 23 -2.39 5.75 -5.18
CA ALA A 23 -2.27 4.34 -5.54
C ALA A 23 -1.10 4.13 -6.49
N TRP A 24 -0.35 3.05 -6.30
CA TRP A 24 0.48 2.49 -7.35
C TRP A 24 -0.40 1.98 -8.51
N LEU A 25 -0.11 2.47 -9.71
CA LEU A 25 -0.76 2.08 -10.94
C LEU A 25 0.13 1.10 -11.71
N TYR A 26 -0.52 0.15 -12.38
CA TYR A 26 0.13 -0.98 -13.03
C TYR A 26 0.87 -1.87 -12.03
N GLY A 27 1.58 -2.88 -12.54
CA GLY A 27 2.28 -3.85 -11.69
C GLY A 27 1.35 -4.70 -10.85
N ASP A 28 0.10 -4.90 -11.26
CA ASP A 28 -0.87 -5.73 -10.54
C ASP A 28 -0.30 -7.14 -10.31
N TYR A 29 -0.27 -7.56 -9.04
CA TYR A 29 0.22 -8.88 -8.65
C TYR A 29 -0.87 -9.67 -7.92
N ILE A 30 -1.38 -9.15 -6.80
CA ILE A 30 -2.52 -9.74 -6.09
C ILE A 30 -3.53 -8.62 -5.84
N ASN A 31 -4.76 -8.82 -6.28
CA ASN A 31 -5.86 -7.89 -6.03
C ASN A 31 -6.79 -8.46 -4.94
N ALA A 32 -7.27 -7.58 -4.05
CA ALA A 32 -8.19 -7.92 -2.97
C ALA A 32 -7.70 -9.07 -2.06
N VAL A 33 -6.56 -8.86 -1.39
CA VAL A 33 -6.03 -9.80 -0.38
C VAL A 33 -7.12 -10.08 0.68
N PRO A 34 -7.50 -11.35 0.91
CA PRO A 34 -8.59 -11.69 1.82
C PRO A 34 -8.18 -11.46 3.29
N GLY A 35 -9.14 -11.03 4.12
CA GLY A 35 -8.94 -10.85 5.56
C GLY A 35 -8.16 -9.60 5.97
N VAL A 36 -7.85 -8.72 5.02
CA VAL A 36 -7.24 -7.41 5.30
C VAL A 36 -8.32 -6.38 5.56
N GLU A 37 -8.29 -5.75 6.73
CA GLU A 37 -9.33 -4.80 7.18
C GLU A 37 -8.80 -3.37 7.33
N ASP A 38 -7.49 -3.18 7.25
CA ASP A 38 -6.81 -1.91 7.48
C ASP A 38 -5.48 -1.85 6.69
N PRO A 39 -4.89 -0.65 6.50
CA PRO A 39 -3.68 -0.51 5.70
C PRO A 39 -2.43 -1.08 6.37
N VAL A 40 -2.40 -1.21 7.71
CA VAL A 40 -1.26 -1.81 8.44
C VAL A 40 -1.18 -3.29 8.09
N ALA A 41 -2.31 -3.99 8.09
CA ALA A 41 -2.43 -5.36 7.62
C ALA A 41 -2.06 -5.48 6.13
N CYS A 42 -2.47 -4.52 5.29
CA CYS A 42 -2.10 -4.52 3.87
C CYS A 42 -0.59 -4.35 3.64
N ALA A 43 0.03 -3.40 4.34
CA ALA A 43 1.47 -3.17 4.30
C ALA A 43 2.26 -4.37 4.82
N THR A 44 1.78 -4.99 5.91
CA THR A 44 2.37 -6.23 6.46
C THR A 44 2.27 -7.40 5.48
N ALA A 45 1.11 -7.56 4.83
CA ALA A 45 0.92 -8.57 3.80
C ALA A 45 1.90 -8.38 2.64
N CYS A 46 2.14 -7.12 2.25
CA CYS A 46 3.19 -6.83 1.27
C CYS A 46 4.57 -7.22 1.79
N GLU A 47 4.99 -6.77 2.98
CA GLU A 47 6.30 -7.11 3.55
C GLU A 47 6.58 -8.62 3.58
N ASN A 48 5.56 -9.43 3.91
CA ASN A 48 5.64 -10.89 3.97
C ASN A 48 5.61 -11.61 2.61
N ASP A 49 5.29 -10.93 1.51
CA ASP A 49 5.30 -11.50 0.16
C ASP A 49 6.47 -10.95 -0.65
N GLU A 50 7.48 -11.79 -0.90
CA GLU A 50 8.72 -11.41 -1.62
C GLU A 50 8.48 -10.82 -3.02
N LYS A 51 7.33 -11.09 -3.66
CA LYS A 51 6.98 -10.56 -4.99
C LYS A 51 6.21 -9.26 -4.93
N CYS A 52 5.69 -8.88 -3.77
CA CYS A 52 5.12 -7.55 -3.56
C CYS A 52 6.26 -6.52 -3.49
N TYR A 53 6.12 -5.32 -4.01
CA TYR A 53 7.07 -4.22 -3.85
C TYR A 53 6.34 -2.97 -3.40
N HIS A 54 5.06 -2.88 -3.75
CA HIS A 54 4.19 -1.79 -3.37
C HIS A 54 2.81 -2.33 -3.01
N TRP A 55 2.05 -1.56 -2.25
CA TRP A 55 0.71 -1.94 -1.83
C TRP A 55 -0.25 -0.76 -1.93
N ASN A 56 -1.52 -1.08 -2.15
CA ASN A 56 -2.61 -0.12 -2.20
C ASN A 56 -3.73 -0.58 -1.26
N PHE A 57 -4.26 0.34 -0.46
CA PHE A 57 -5.41 0.12 0.39
C PHE A 57 -6.51 1.13 0.05
N GLN A 58 -7.66 0.62 -0.40
CA GLN A 58 -8.85 1.45 -0.62
C GLN A 58 -9.60 1.60 0.70
N VAL A 59 -9.78 2.85 1.13
CA VAL A 59 -10.20 3.19 2.49
C VAL A 59 -11.63 2.77 2.85
N LEU A 60 -12.56 2.79 1.90
CA LEU A 60 -13.98 2.51 2.12
C LEU A 60 -14.33 1.03 1.95
N SER A 61 -13.80 0.37 0.91
CA SER A 61 -14.05 -1.04 0.62
C SER A 61 -13.07 -1.96 1.35
N LYS A 62 -12.05 -1.40 2.00
CA LYS A 62 -10.96 -2.12 2.66
C LYS A 62 -10.20 -3.06 1.72
N ARG A 63 -10.25 -2.76 0.42
CA ARG A 63 -9.55 -3.55 -0.59
C ARG A 63 -8.05 -3.32 -0.47
N CYS A 64 -7.30 -4.41 -0.28
CA CYS A 64 -5.86 -4.42 -0.34
C CYS A 64 -5.38 -5.02 -1.66
N ASP A 65 -4.56 -4.29 -2.41
CA ASP A 65 -3.89 -4.78 -3.62
C ASP A 65 -2.37 -4.74 -3.42
N LEU A 66 -1.70 -5.84 -3.73
CA LEU A 66 -0.25 -5.97 -3.80
C LEU A 66 0.22 -5.76 -5.24
N LYS A 67 1.30 -5.02 -5.40
CA LYS A 67 1.91 -4.67 -6.67
C LYS A 67 3.34 -5.20 -6.75
N ALA A 68 3.74 -5.67 -7.93
CA ALA A 68 5.12 -6.00 -8.25
C ALA A 68 5.99 -4.73 -8.39
N GLN A 69 7.28 -4.89 -8.69
CA GLN A 69 8.28 -3.82 -8.70
C GLN A 69 8.03 -2.70 -9.73
N ASN A 70 7.27 -2.97 -10.78
CA ASN A 70 7.04 -2.03 -11.88
C ASN A 70 5.79 -1.17 -11.64
N GLY A 71 5.68 -0.08 -12.42
CA GLY A 71 4.53 0.82 -12.40
C GLY A 71 4.91 2.24 -11.98
N GLY A 72 3.92 3.00 -11.53
CA GLY A 72 4.15 4.35 -11.01
C GLY A 72 3.06 4.78 -10.04
N VAL A 73 3.43 5.62 -9.07
CA VAL A 73 2.47 6.16 -8.10
C VAL A 73 1.64 7.29 -8.71
N ASN A 74 0.33 7.24 -8.53
CA ASN A 74 -0.58 8.35 -8.77
C ASN A 74 -1.12 8.87 -7.43
N GLN A 75 -0.71 10.08 -7.06
CA GLN A 75 -1.11 10.72 -5.80
C GLN A 75 -2.42 11.51 -5.90
N ASP A 76 -3.09 11.55 -7.05
CA ASP A 76 -4.36 12.29 -7.19
C ASP A 76 -5.60 11.43 -6.92
N ILE A 77 -5.39 10.18 -6.51
CA ILE A 77 -6.45 9.24 -6.15
C ILE A 77 -6.79 9.40 -4.66
N SER A 78 -8.00 9.88 -4.38
CA SER A 78 -8.36 10.42 -3.06
C SER A 78 -8.80 9.38 -2.02
N ASP A 79 -9.31 8.24 -2.47
CA ASP A 79 -9.90 7.16 -1.69
C ASP A 79 -8.92 6.00 -1.42
N TRP A 80 -7.68 6.14 -1.86
CA TRP A 80 -6.62 5.15 -1.68
C TRP A 80 -5.46 5.68 -0.83
N ILE A 81 -4.85 4.74 -0.13
CA ILE A 81 -3.56 4.88 0.54
C ILE A 81 -2.61 3.89 -0.12
N THR A 82 -1.36 4.26 -0.25
CA THR A 82 -0.35 3.43 -0.87
C THR A 82 0.98 3.53 -0.17
N GLY A 83 1.83 2.52 -0.34
CA GLY A 83 3.17 2.52 0.21
C GLY A 83 4.04 1.48 -0.45
N ASN A 84 5.25 1.36 0.08
CA ASN A 84 6.32 0.53 -0.43
C ASN A 84 6.71 -0.52 0.60
N ALA A 85 7.10 -1.70 0.13
CA ALA A 85 7.87 -2.63 0.96
C ALA A 85 9.33 -2.18 1.06
N LYS A 86 10.04 -2.58 2.11
CA LYS A 86 11.47 -2.25 2.30
C LYS A 86 12.33 -2.57 1.09
N ARG A 87 12.11 -3.73 0.46
CA ARG A 87 12.85 -4.20 -0.72
C ARG A 87 12.67 -3.34 -1.97
N SER A 88 11.63 -2.48 -2.04
CA SER A 88 11.49 -1.56 -3.16
C SER A 88 12.59 -0.51 -3.22
N PHE A 89 13.25 -0.25 -2.09
CA PHE A 89 14.40 0.65 -2.01
C PHE A 89 15.72 -0.08 -2.26
N GLU A 90 15.81 -1.36 -1.91
CA GLU A 90 16.98 -2.21 -2.15
C GLU A 90 17.17 -2.50 -3.64
N ALA A 91 16.09 -2.66 -4.39
CA ALA A 91 16.14 -2.94 -5.82
C ALA A 91 16.57 -1.75 -6.71
N ILE A 92 16.96 -0.63 -6.09
CA ILE A 92 17.49 0.58 -6.74
C ILE A 92 18.99 0.76 -6.43
N LEU A 93 19.55 -0.02 -5.49
CA LEU A 93 20.99 -0.02 -5.23
C LEU A 93 21.70 -0.99 -6.20
N PRO A 94 22.74 -0.55 -6.93
CA PRO A 94 23.47 -1.37 -7.89
C PRO A 94 24.31 -2.46 -7.24
#